data_AF-A0A8T5E0M9-F1
#
_entry.id   AF-A0A8T5E0M9-F1
#
_cell.length_a   1.000
_cell.length_b   1.000
_cell.length_c   1.000
_cell.angle_alpha   90.00
_cell.angle_beta   90.00
_cell.angle_gamma   90.00
#
_symmetry.space_group_name_H-M   'P 1'
#
loop_
_entity.id
_entity.type
_entity.pdbx_description
1 polymer ?
#
loop_
_entity_poly.entity_id
_entity_poly.type
_entity_poly.pdbx_seq_one_letter_code
_entity_poly.pdbx_strand_id
1 'polypeptide(L)'
;MHKLIAIAIVMILAFNVAASEQGGFNEETSVEGTDIISIDYPHQASAGKSFGINVKLTEEAQNNTTTVNWITQICINSGICYPPETNSLENSGEGIWNGTIIPGDDVTYVNWRIDLIDSNENTTRVPENGFGWKVWSDCWYDGSEWGGNDSSCQDDNDDNVPGFITPLTLAAIGTAGLMTRRD
;
A
#
# COMPACT_ATOMS: atom_id res chain seq x y z
N MET A 1 -35.90 12.24 16.63
CA MET A 1 -34.76 11.51 17.24
C MET A 1 -34.24 10.40 16.32
N HIS A 2 -35.06 9.42 15.91
CA HIS A 2 -34.61 8.30 15.05
C HIS A 2 -34.05 8.73 13.68
N LYS A 3 -34.65 9.75 13.04
CA LYS A 3 -34.14 10.31 11.76
C LYS A 3 -32.80 11.04 11.90
N LEU A 4 -32.54 11.67 13.04
CA LEU A 4 -31.27 12.35 13.32
C LEU A 4 -30.15 11.34 13.59
N ILE A 5 -30.48 10.22 14.26
CA ILE A 5 -29.55 9.11 14.49
C ILE A 5 -29.19 8.44 13.16
N ALA A 6 -30.15 8.20 12.28
CA ALA A 6 -29.88 7.62 10.96
C ALA A 6 -28.96 8.50 10.09
N ILE A 7 -29.17 9.83 10.10
CA ILE A 7 -28.32 10.77 9.36
C ILE A 7 -26.91 10.82 9.96
N ALA A 8 -26.77 10.77 11.28
CA ALA A 8 -25.47 10.70 11.94
C ALA A 8 -24.70 9.41 11.60
N ILE A 9 -25.38 8.26 11.55
CA ILE A 9 -24.77 6.97 11.18
C ILE A 9 -24.31 6.98 9.72
N VAL A 10 -25.11 7.53 8.81
CA VAL A 10 -24.74 7.67 7.39
C VAL A 10 -23.56 8.63 7.22
N MET A 11 -23.48 9.71 7.99
CA MET A 11 -22.32 10.61 7.95
C MET A 11 -21.05 9.96 8.51
N ILE A 12 -21.15 9.15 9.57
CA ILE A 12 -19.99 8.40 10.11
C ILE A 12 -19.51 7.33 9.13
N LEU A 13 -20.40 6.68 8.39
CA LEU A 13 -20.07 5.71 7.33
C LEU A 13 -19.49 6.38 6.07
N ALA A 14 -19.73 7.67 5.87
CA ALA A 14 -19.20 8.44 4.74
C ALA A 14 -17.80 9.04 5.02
N PHE A 15 -17.35 9.03 6.28
CA PHE A 15 -15.94 9.19 6.61
C PHE A 15 -15.21 7.91 6.18
N ASN A 16 -14.92 7.83 4.88
CA ASN A 16 -13.77 7.05 4.46
C ASN A 16 -12.60 7.57 5.28
N VAL A 17 -11.97 6.68 6.04
CA VAL A 17 -10.69 6.97 6.66
C VAL A 17 -9.71 7.10 5.51
N ALA A 18 -9.68 8.28 4.88
CA ALA A 18 -8.51 8.71 4.14
C ALA A 18 -7.48 9.00 5.23
N ALA A 19 -6.83 7.94 5.72
CA ALA A 19 -5.50 8.13 6.25
C ALA A 19 -4.76 8.84 5.12
N SER A 20 -4.36 10.09 5.36
CA SER A 20 -3.41 10.76 4.50
C SER A 20 -2.10 9.99 4.67
N GLU A 21 -2.01 8.83 4.02
CA GLU A 21 -0.76 8.12 3.88
C GLU A 21 0.17 9.07 3.17
N GLN A 22 1.22 9.50 3.87
CA GLN A 22 2.18 10.40 3.31
C GLN A 22 2.94 9.64 2.22
N GLY A 23 2.86 10.12 0.97
CA GLY A 23 3.57 9.53 -0.14
C GLY A 23 5.06 9.40 0.14
N GLY A 24 5.67 8.30 -0.33
CA GLY A 24 7.11 8.07 -0.20
C GLY A 24 7.62 7.60 1.16
N PHE A 25 6.74 7.34 2.13
CA PHE A 25 7.14 6.76 3.43
C PHE A 25 6.85 5.26 3.46
N ASN A 26 7.91 4.46 3.60
CA ASN A 26 7.78 3.01 3.73
C ASN A 26 7.06 2.63 5.02
N GLU A 27 6.28 1.56 4.96
CA GLU A 27 5.59 0.99 6.11
C GLU A 27 6.15 -0.40 6.40
N GLU A 28 6.23 -0.73 7.68
CA GLU A 28 6.70 -2.02 8.15
C GLU A 28 5.93 -2.44 9.41
N THR A 29 5.66 -3.73 9.53
CA THR A 29 5.09 -4.34 10.73
C THR A 29 6.18 -5.02 11.53
N SER A 30 6.03 -5.03 12.85
CA SER A 30 6.90 -5.83 13.72
C SER A 30 6.72 -7.32 13.43
N VAL A 31 7.82 -8.06 13.43
CA VAL A 31 7.85 -9.53 13.41
C VAL A 31 7.93 -10.14 14.82
N GLU A 32 7.94 -9.30 15.85
CA GLU A 32 7.97 -9.75 17.25
C GLU A 32 6.74 -10.60 17.59
N GLY A 33 6.98 -11.75 18.22
CA GLY A 33 5.92 -12.71 18.57
C GLY A 33 5.44 -13.55 17.38
N THR A 34 6.11 -13.48 16.24
CA THR A 34 5.83 -14.30 15.05
C THR A 34 6.90 -15.39 14.87
N ASP A 35 6.66 -16.29 13.93
CA ASP A 35 7.60 -17.34 13.52
C ASP A 35 8.75 -16.83 12.62
N ILE A 36 8.83 -15.51 12.42
CA ILE A 36 9.84 -14.84 11.61
C ILE A 36 10.81 -14.09 12.53
N ILE A 37 12.11 -14.36 12.36
CA ILE A 37 13.18 -13.65 13.08
C ILE A 37 13.47 -12.30 12.42
N SER A 38 13.61 -12.29 11.10
CA SER A 38 13.97 -11.08 10.35
C SER A 38 13.55 -11.21 8.88
N ILE A 39 13.32 -10.06 8.26
CA ILE A 39 13.13 -9.95 6.81
C ILE A 39 14.08 -8.87 6.30
N ASP A 40 14.93 -9.22 5.34
CA ASP A 40 15.83 -8.31 4.65
C ASP A 40 15.27 -8.04 3.25
N TYR A 41 15.18 -6.76 2.89
CA TYR A 41 14.57 -6.31 1.64
C TYR A 41 15.06 -4.90 1.26
N PRO A 42 15.06 -4.52 -0.03
CA PRO A 42 15.37 -3.16 -0.46
C PRO A 42 14.35 -2.16 0.09
N HIS A 43 14.82 -0.98 0.52
CA HIS A 43 13.95 0.12 0.96
C HIS A 43 13.45 1.00 -0.21
N GLN A 44 13.66 0.56 -1.45
CA GLN A 44 13.20 1.25 -2.65
C GLN A 44 12.87 0.23 -3.75
N ALA A 45 11.71 0.38 -4.39
CA ALA A 45 11.23 -0.52 -5.44
C ALA A 45 11.40 0.11 -6.83
N SER A 46 12.60 0.06 -7.39
CA SER A 46 12.85 0.66 -8.71
C SER A 46 12.21 -0.11 -9.87
N ALA A 47 11.68 0.64 -10.83
CA ALA A 47 11.19 0.12 -12.11
C ALA A 47 12.24 -0.75 -12.83
N GLY A 48 11.83 -1.94 -13.27
CA GLY A 48 12.65 -2.86 -14.06
C GLY A 48 13.87 -3.46 -13.34
N LYS A 49 14.07 -3.17 -12.04
CA LYS A 49 15.17 -3.72 -11.25
C LYS A 49 14.68 -4.82 -10.31
N SER A 50 15.56 -5.75 -9.96
CA SER A 50 15.22 -6.82 -9.02
C SER A 50 14.86 -6.26 -7.65
N PHE A 51 13.69 -6.67 -7.15
CA PHE A 51 13.25 -6.45 -5.78
C PHE A 51 13.18 -7.81 -5.09
N GLY A 52 14.17 -8.12 -4.26
CA GLY A 52 14.32 -9.42 -3.62
C GLY A 52 14.14 -9.35 -2.10
N ILE A 53 13.68 -10.45 -1.50
CA ILE A 53 13.56 -10.56 -0.04
C ILE A 53 14.30 -11.78 0.48
N ASN A 54 14.76 -11.71 1.73
CA ASN A 54 15.25 -12.84 2.50
C ASN A 54 14.49 -12.92 3.84
N VAL A 55 13.77 -14.01 4.07
CA VAL A 55 13.01 -14.26 5.29
C VAL A 55 13.74 -15.31 6.13
N LYS A 56 14.06 -14.99 7.37
CA LYS A 56 14.63 -15.94 8.34
C LYS A 56 13.56 -16.39 9.32
N LEU A 57 13.34 -17.70 9.43
CA LEU A 57 12.38 -18.29 10.37
C LEU A 57 13.03 -18.67 11.71
N THR A 58 12.22 -18.79 12.76
CA THR A 58 12.61 -19.37 14.06
C THR A 58 12.97 -20.84 13.94
N GLU A 59 13.79 -21.39 14.84
CA GLU A 59 14.17 -22.82 14.79
C GLU A 59 12.95 -23.76 14.89
N GLU A 60 11.91 -23.36 15.63
CA GLU A 60 10.66 -24.10 15.71
C GLU A 60 9.94 -24.10 14.35
N ALA A 61 9.76 -22.93 13.76
CA ALA A 61 9.08 -22.77 12.48
C ALA A 61 9.83 -23.44 11.33
N GLN A 62 11.17 -23.47 11.36
CA GLN A 62 12.00 -24.15 10.36
C GLN A 62 11.67 -25.64 10.22
N ASN A 63 11.31 -26.30 11.32
CA ASN A 63 11.02 -27.72 11.34
C ASN A 63 9.56 -28.05 10.96
N ASN A 64 8.65 -27.07 11.04
CA ASN A 64 7.23 -27.26 10.78
C ASN A 64 6.74 -26.64 9.46
N THR A 65 7.44 -25.61 8.96
CA THR A 65 7.07 -24.88 7.74
C THR A 65 7.54 -25.63 6.51
N THR A 66 6.61 -25.99 5.63
CA THR A 66 6.88 -26.67 4.36
C THR A 66 7.00 -25.69 3.20
N THR A 67 6.28 -24.56 3.24
CA THR A 67 6.29 -23.54 2.20
C THR A 67 6.21 -22.16 2.83
N VAL A 68 6.98 -21.22 2.29
CA VAL A 68 6.88 -19.79 2.61
C VAL A 68 6.42 -19.08 1.36
N ASN A 69 5.24 -18.47 1.41
CA ASN A 69 4.70 -17.67 0.33
C ASN A 69 4.87 -16.19 0.64
N TRP A 70 5.40 -15.46 -0.33
CA TRP A 70 5.48 -14.02 -0.34
C TRP A 70 4.38 -13.45 -1.23
N ILE A 71 3.39 -12.85 -0.60
CA ILE A 71 2.23 -12.31 -1.29
C ILE A 71 2.48 -10.84 -1.57
N THR A 72 2.62 -10.47 -2.84
CA THR A 72 2.93 -9.12 -3.28
C THR A 72 1.73 -8.47 -3.93
N GLN A 73 1.60 -7.16 -3.79
CA GLN A 73 0.66 -6.34 -4.54
C GLN A 73 1.41 -5.11 -5.04
N ILE A 74 1.45 -4.95 -6.36
CA ILE A 74 2.08 -3.80 -7.00
C ILE A 74 1.00 -2.78 -7.33
N CYS A 75 1.22 -1.55 -6.91
CA CYS A 75 0.42 -0.41 -7.32
C CYS A 75 1.23 0.48 -8.25
N ILE A 76 0.56 1.11 -9.21
CA ILE A 76 1.18 1.95 -10.24
C ILE A 76 0.78 3.43 -10.10
N ASN A 77 1.55 4.32 -10.71
CA ASN A 77 1.42 5.78 -10.61
C ASN A 77 0.03 6.33 -11.01
N SER A 78 -0.79 5.57 -11.73
CA SER A 78 -2.18 5.93 -12.01
C SER A 78 -3.15 5.74 -10.83
N GLY A 79 -2.66 5.22 -9.69
CA GLY A 79 -3.47 4.88 -8.52
C GLY A 79 -4.13 3.50 -8.60
N ILE A 80 -3.83 2.71 -9.62
CA ILE A 80 -4.35 1.35 -9.78
C ILE A 80 -3.42 0.36 -9.07
N CYS A 81 -4.00 -0.57 -8.31
CA CYS A 81 -3.30 -1.70 -7.73
C CYS A 81 -3.68 -2.99 -8.46
N TYR A 82 -2.67 -3.76 -8.85
CA TYR A 82 -2.91 -5.08 -9.42
C TYR A 82 -3.41 -6.07 -8.34
N PRO A 83 -4.12 -7.14 -8.73
CA PRO A 83 -4.44 -8.22 -7.81
C PRO A 83 -3.18 -8.77 -7.14
N PRO A 84 -3.26 -9.20 -5.87
CA PRO A 84 -2.10 -9.77 -5.20
C PRO A 84 -1.61 -11.05 -5.88
N GLU A 85 -0.30 -11.21 -5.98
CA GLU A 85 0.37 -12.38 -6.56
C GLU A 85 1.06 -13.20 -5.48
N THR A 86 0.99 -14.53 -5.62
CA THR A 86 1.66 -15.47 -4.70
C THR A 86 2.99 -15.89 -5.27
N ASN A 87 4.08 -15.56 -4.57
CA ASN A 87 5.44 -15.96 -4.93
C ASN A 87 5.93 -16.98 -3.89
N SER A 88 6.08 -18.24 -4.29
CA SER A 88 6.71 -19.24 -3.40
C SER A 88 8.19 -18.91 -3.26
N LEU A 89 8.67 -18.81 -2.02
CA LEU A 89 10.08 -18.58 -1.74
C LEU A 89 10.87 -19.90 -1.84
N GLU A 90 12.15 -19.78 -2.14
CA GLU A 90 13.10 -20.90 -2.20
C GLU A 90 13.87 -21.02 -0.88
N ASN A 91 13.89 -22.22 -0.31
CA ASN A 91 14.66 -22.51 0.90
C ASN A 91 16.16 -22.57 0.58
N SER A 92 16.91 -21.61 1.11
CA SER A 92 18.36 -21.49 0.94
C SER A 92 19.17 -22.27 1.99
N GLY A 93 18.50 -22.99 2.88
CA GLY A 93 19.10 -23.66 4.03
C GLY A 93 19.03 -22.81 5.30
N GLU A 94 19.22 -23.49 6.44
CA GLU A 94 19.21 -22.87 7.78
C GLU A 94 17.97 -22.02 8.08
N GLY A 95 16.82 -22.31 7.45
CA GLY A 95 15.60 -21.52 7.63
C GLY A 95 15.58 -20.15 6.96
N ILE A 96 16.47 -19.92 6.01
CA ILE A 96 16.45 -18.74 5.14
C ILE A 96 15.66 -19.08 3.88
N TRP A 97 14.70 -18.23 3.56
CA TRP A 97 13.86 -18.33 2.36
C TRP A 97 14.03 -17.07 1.54
N ASN A 98 14.28 -17.20 0.24
CA ASN A 98 14.50 -16.07 -0.64
C ASN A 98 13.51 -16.04 -1.82
N GLY A 99 13.31 -14.86 -2.38
CA GLY A 99 12.51 -14.69 -3.60
C GLY A 99 12.79 -13.34 -4.23
N THR A 100 12.39 -13.17 -5.48
CA THR A 100 12.62 -11.94 -6.23
C THR A 100 11.49 -11.71 -7.21
N ILE A 101 11.05 -10.46 -7.29
CA ILE A 101 10.17 -9.95 -8.35
C ILE A 101 10.89 -8.84 -9.13
N ILE A 102 10.34 -8.46 -10.27
CA ILE A 102 10.78 -7.28 -11.02
C ILE A 102 9.57 -6.36 -11.15
N PRO A 103 9.51 -5.23 -10.43
CA PRO A 103 8.46 -4.25 -10.60
C PRO A 103 8.42 -3.69 -12.02
N GLY A 104 7.23 -3.43 -12.54
CA GLY A 104 7.03 -2.81 -13.85
C GLY A 104 7.41 -1.33 -13.87
N ASP A 105 7.37 -0.73 -15.05
CA ASP A 105 7.88 0.64 -15.30
C ASP A 105 7.13 1.72 -14.52
N ASP A 106 5.82 1.53 -14.28
CA ASP A 106 4.96 2.51 -13.62
C ASP A 106 4.79 2.28 -12.11
N VAL A 107 5.63 1.47 -11.47
CA VAL A 107 5.48 1.14 -10.04
C VAL A 107 5.50 2.39 -9.16
N THR A 108 4.47 2.57 -8.32
CA THR A 108 4.45 3.57 -7.24
C THR A 108 4.96 2.96 -5.93
N TYR A 109 4.50 1.74 -5.60
CA TYR A 109 4.96 1.01 -4.43
C TYR A 109 4.64 -0.49 -4.54
N VAL A 110 5.32 -1.28 -3.72
CA VAL A 110 5.09 -2.72 -3.52
C VAL A 110 4.59 -2.94 -2.11
N ASN A 111 3.35 -3.39 -1.98
CA ASN A 111 2.78 -3.91 -0.75
C ASN A 111 3.04 -5.40 -0.64
N TRP A 112 3.30 -5.92 0.56
CA TRP A 112 3.44 -7.36 0.72
C TRP A 112 3.18 -7.89 2.14
N ARG A 113 3.08 -9.21 2.23
CA ARG A 113 3.00 -9.98 3.48
C ARG A 113 3.61 -11.38 3.29
N ILE A 114 3.78 -12.12 4.38
CA ILE A 114 4.25 -13.50 4.36
C ILE A 114 3.13 -14.45 4.81
N ASP A 115 2.91 -15.52 4.06
CA ASP A 115 2.03 -16.62 4.41
C ASP A 115 2.93 -17.87 4.64
N LEU A 116 3.01 -18.36 5.87
CA LEU A 116 3.74 -19.58 6.27
C LEU A 116 2.79 -20.77 6.21
N ILE A 117 3.19 -21.85 5.53
CA ILE A 117 2.37 -23.06 5.39
C ILE A 117 3.06 -24.21 6.10
N ASP A 118 2.35 -24.86 7.03
CA ASP A 118 2.86 -25.99 7.80
C ASP A 118 2.69 -27.35 7.09
N SER A 119 3.12 -28.42 7.75
CA SER A 119 2.98 -29.80 7.25
C SER A 119 1.54 -30.32 7.17
N ASN A 120 0.60 -29.64 7.84
CA ASN A 120 -0.84 -29.96 7.83
C ASN A 120 -1.62 -29.05 6.87
N GLU A 121 -0.93 -28.27 6.01
CA GLU A 121 -1.50 -27.28 5.10
C GLU A 121 -2.20 -26.11 5.80
N ASN A 122 -1.93 -25.87 7.09
CA ASN A 122 -2.41 -24.68 7.76
C ASN A 122 -1.58 -23.47 7.34
N THR A 123 -2.26 -22.34 7.11
CA THR A 123 -1.61 -21.08 6.75
C THR A 123 -1.61 -20.12 7.93
N THR A 124 -0.41 -19.71 8.36
CA THR A 124 -0.19 -18.63 9.31
C THR A 124 0.26 -17.38 8.56
N ARG A 125 -0.48 -16.29 8.68
CA ARG A 125 -0.19 -15.04 7.97
C ARG A 125 0.53 -14.04 8.89
N VAL A 126 1.54 -13.39 8.35
CA VAL A 126 2.28 -12.31 9.02
C VAL A 126 2.28 -11.05 8.15
N PRO A 127 1.68 -9.94 8.61
CA PRO A 127 0.81 -9.82 9.78
C PRO A 127 -0.56 -10.44 9.52
N GLU A 128 -1.29 -10.82 10.57
CA GLU A 128 -2.59 -11.50 10.46
C GLU A 128 -3.60 -10.81 9.50
N ASN A 129 -3.55 -9.47 9.45
CA ASN A 129 -4.44 -8.65 8.62
C ASN A 129 -3.65 -7.74 7.68
N GLY A 130 -4.11 -7.65 6.42
CA GLY A 130 -3.59 -6.71 5.43
C GLY A 130 -2.23 -7.08 4.84
N PHE A 131 -1.57 -6.07 4.26
CA PHE A 131 -0.18 -6.13 3.81
C PHE A 131 0.66 -5.41 4.86
N GLY A 132 1.59 -6.11 5.51
CA GLY A 132 2.34 -5.57 6.64
C GLY A 132 3.50 -4.66 6.26
N TRP A 133 3.83 -4.62 4.98
CA TRP A 133 4.93 -3.81 4.46
C TRP A 133 4.51 -3.11 3.18
N LYS A 134 5.06 -1.91 3.02
CA LYS A 134 4.94 -1.07 1.82
C LYS A 134 6.29 -0.45 1.53
N VAL A 135 6.79 -0.65 0.31
CA VAL A 135 8.02 -0.02 -0.16
C VAL A 135 7.74 0.82 -1.39
N TRP A 136 8.01 2.12 -1.30
CA TRP A 136 7.84 3.07 -2.40
C TRP A 136 8.97 2.94 -3.43
N SER A 137 8.66 3.29 -4.68
CA SER A 137 9.64 3.30 -5.76
C SER A 137 10.59 4.51 -5.66
N ASP A 138 11.59 4.58 -6.55
CA ASP A 138 12.38 5.79 -6.76
C ASP A 138 11.65 6.86 -7.59
N CYS A 139 10.48 6.56 -8.16
CA CYS A 139 9.68 7.48 -8.95
C CYS A 139 8.20 7.13 -8.76
N TRP A 140 7.53 7.85 -7.85
CA TRP A 140 6.17 7.51 -7.40
C TRP A 140 5.23 8.70 -7.47
N TYR A 141 3.94 8.39 -7.64
CA TYR A 141 2.82 9.32 -7.46
C TYR A 141 1.89 8.82 -6.37
N ASP A 142 1.54 9.67 -5.39
CA ASP A 142 0.65 9.31 -4.28
C ASP A 142 -0.83 9.69 -4.53
N GLY A 143 -1.13 10.23 -5.71
CA GLY A 143 -2.45 10.77 -6.05
C GLY A 143 -2.52 12.30 -6.02
N SER A 144 -1.56 12.95 -5.38
CA SER A 144 -1.49 14.41 -5.23
C SER A 144 -0.13 14.99 -5.66
N GLU A 145 0.96 14.33 -5.26
CA GLU A 145 2.32 14.77 -5.53
C GLU A 145 3.19 13.64 -6.09
N TRP A 146 4.16 14.04 -6.90
CA TRP A 146 5.22 13.17 -7.37
C TRP A 146 6.40 13.24 -6.40
N GLY A 147 7.06 12.11 -6.20
CA GLY A 147 8.29 12.06 -5.40
C GLY A 147 9.21 10.92 -5.79
N GLY A 148 10.31 10.82 -5.05
CA GLY A 148 11.40 9.90 -5.34
C GLY A 148 12.64 10.62 -5.88
N ASN A 149 13.69 9.85 -6.15
CA ASN A 149 14.98 10.35 -6.62
C ASN A 149 15.14 10.24 -8.15
N ASP A 150 14.25 9.49 -8.80
CA ASP A 150 14.14 9.38 -10.24
C ASP A 150 12.88 10.11 -10.72
N SER A 151 12.95 10.67 -11.93
CA SER A 151 11.84 11.37 -12.59
C SER A 151 11.50 10.74 -13.93
N SER A 152 12.12 9.61 -14.29
CA SER A 152 11.92 8.97 -15.60
C SER A 152 10.48 8.50 -15.86
N CYS A 153 9.72 8.25 -14.79
CA CYS A 153 8.31 7.87 -14.85
C CYS A 153 7.34 9.06 -14.88
N GLN A 154 7.85 10.29 -14.76
CA GLN A 154 7.09 11.52 -14.93
C GLN A 154 7.15 11.84 -16.43
N ASP A 155 6.10 11.49 -17.19
CA ASP A 155 6.02 11.95 -18.58
C ASP A 155 6.13 13.48 -18.61
N ASP A 156 7.02 14.03 -19.44
CA ASP A 156 7.31 15.48 -19.63
C ASP A 156 6.10 16.34 -20.10
N ASN A 157 4.87 15.82 -20.00
CA ASN A 157 3.67 16.57 -20.32
C ASN A 157 3.15 17.26 -19.06
N ASP A 158 3.63 18.49 -18.87
CA ASP A 158 3.19 19.54 -17.93
C ASP A 158 1.66 19.81 -17.85
N ASP A 159 0.78 18.96 -18.40
CA ASP A 159 -0.66 19.21 -18.53
C ASP A 159 -1.59 17.97 -18.37
N ASN A 160 -1.10 16.78 -17.97
CA ASN A 160 -1.97 15.61 -17.77
C ASN A 160 -1.86 15.00 -16.37
N VAL A 161 -2.52 15.63 -15.40
CA VAL A 161 -2.94 14.94 -14.18
C VAL A 161 -3.88 13.80 -14.59
N PRO A 162 -3.61 12.53 -14.21
CA PRO A 162 -4.51 11.42 -14.49
C PRO A 162 -5.92 11.76 -13.99
N GLY A 163 -6.88 11.79 -14.92
CA GLY A 163 -8.18 12.41 -14.70
C GLY A 163 -9.03 11.69 -13.66
N PHE A 164 -8.96 12.12 -12.40
CA PHE A 164 -10.04 11.98 -11.43
C PHE A 164 -10.22 13.29 -10.63
N ILE A 165 -11.20 14.06 -11.11
CA ILE A 165 -12.10 14.98 -10.39
C ILE A 165 -11.43 15.96 -9.41
N THR A 166 -11.06 17.14 -9.90
CA THR A 166 -10.97 18.33 -9.06
C THR A 166 -12.36 18.63 -8.45
N PRO A 167 -12.50 18.77 -7.12
CA PRO A 167 -13.75 19.23 -6.54
C PRO A 167 -13.94 20.70 -6.93
N LEU A 168 -14.89 20.96 -7.84
CA LEU A 168 -15.39 22.32 -8.12
C LEU A 168 -15.93 22.93 -6.82
N THR A 169 -15.12 23.76 -6.15
CA THR A 169 -15.58 24.58 -5.04
C THR A 169 -16.49 25.69 -5.58
N LEU A 170 -17.80 25.42 -5.64
CA LEU A 170 -18.81 26.44 -5.91
C LEU A 170 -18.88 27.43 -4.72
N ALA A 171 -18.20 28.56 -4.84
CA ALA A 171 -18.39 29.70 -3.95
C ALA A 171 -19.76 30.36 -4.25
N ALA A 172 -20.79 29.99 -3.50
CA ALA A 172 -22.07 30.68 -3.54
C ALA A 172 -22.00 32.00 -2.75
N ILE A 173 -21.72 33.12 -3.43
CA ILE A 173 -21.90 34.45 -2.84
C ILE A 173 -23.40 34.77 -2.87
N GLY A 174 -24.10 34.53 -1.77
CA GLY A 174 -25.46 35.02 -1.55
C GLY A 174 -25.44 36.50 -1.18
N THR A 175 -25.82 37.38 -2.10
CA THR A 175 -26.12 38.78 -1.78
C THR A 175 -27.48 38.89 -1.12
N ALA A 176 -27.49 39.14 0.19
CA ALA A 176 -28.69 39.52 0.92
C ALA A 176 -28.53 40.93 1.50
N GLY A 177 -29.49 41.80 1.17
CA GLY A 177 -29.88 42.90 2.05
C GLY A 177 -29.66 44.31 1.52
N LEU A 178 -30.67 44.88 0.86
CA LEU A 178 -31.07 46.28 1.07
C LEU A 178 -32.49 46.52 0.53
N MET A 179 -33.49 46.20 1.34
CA MET A 179 -34.79 46.87 1.27
C MET A 179 -34.87 47.86 2.42
N THR A 180 -34.35 49.06 2.19
CA THR A 180 -34.72 50.24 2.96
C THR A 180 -35.59 51.12 2.08
N ARG A 181 -36.90 51.11 2.31
CA ARG A 181 -37.69 52.32 2.10
C ARG A 181 -38.83 52.38 3.11
N ARG A 182 -38.60 53.16 4.16
CA ARG A 182 -39.64 53.96 4.80
C ARG A 182 -39.89 55.14 3.88
N ASP A 183 -41.14 55.31 3.48
CA ASP A 183 -41.90 56.57 3.46
C ASP A 183 -43.37 56.24 3.18
#